data_AF-A0A918VFR0-F1
#
_entry.id   AF-A0A918VFR0-F1
#
_cell.length_a   1.000
_cell.length_b   1.000
_cell.length_c   1.000
_cell.angle_alpha   90.00
_cell.angle_beta   90.00
_cell.angle_gamma   90.00
#
_symmetry.space_group_name_H-M   'P 1'
#
loop_
_entity.id
_entity.type
_entity.pdbx_description
1 polymer ?
#
loop_
_entity_poly.entity_id
_entity_poly.type
_entity_poly.pdbx_seq_one_letter_code
_entity_poly.pdbx_strand_id
1 'polypeptide(L)'
;MVTKHKIDSEFIEICRQIIKENLDLCDWELVESSDQFQTEKYCGGFDGIENEFTFSYFNEYRDEFWFQLSLSDIKKVEKVIIKEIEIRKAE
;
A
#
# COMPACT_ATOMS: atom_id res chain seq x y z
N MET A 1 -16.41 1.93 -13.66
CA MET A 1 -15.95 0.53 -13.64
C MET A 1 -14.84 0.45 -12.61
N VAL A 2 -14.85 -0.55 -11.74
CA VAL A 2 -13.79 -0.75 -10.75
C VAL A 2 -12.61 -1.41 -11.46
N THR A 3 -11.44 -0.79 -11.43
CA THR A 3 -10.19 -1.39 -11.92
C THR A 3 -9.57 -2.19 -10.79
N LYS A 4 -9.10 -3.41 -11.09
CA LYS A 4 -8.43 -4.27 -10.11
C LYS A 4 -6.99 -4.47 -10.49
N HIS A 5 -6.12 -4.52 -9.49
CA HIS A 5 -4.72 -4.88 -9.64
C HIS A 5 -4.44 -6.17 -8.89
N LYS A 6 -3.72 -7.09 -9.53
CA LYS A 6 -3.25 -8.32 -8.90
C LYS A 6 -2.01 -7.99 -8.10
N ILE A 7 -2.03 -8.34 -6.82
CA ILE A 7 -0.89 -8.16 -5.94
C ILE A 7 0.26 -9.05 -6.42
N ASP A 8 1.42 -8.43 -6.64
CA ASP A 8 2.65 -9.12 -7.00
C ASP A 8 3.61 -9.23 -5.81
N SER A 9 4.76 -9.85 -6.05
CA SER A 9 5.77 -10.06 -5.00
C SER A 9 6.38 -8.76 -4.47
N GLU A 10 6.36 -7.69 -5.26
CA GLU A 10 6.96 -6.41 -4.90
C GLU A 10 6.12 -5.72 -3.82
N PHE A 11 4.80 -5.69 -4.00
CA PHE A 11 3.91 -5.15 -2.98
C PHE A 11 3.83 -6.04 -1.73
N ILE A 12 3.93 -7.37 -1.88
CA ILE A 12 4.03 -8.28 -0.72
C ILE A 12 5.26 -7.95 0.12
N GLU A 13 6.39 -7.61 -0.50
CA GLU A 13 7.60 -7.25 0.24
C GLU A 13 7.45 -5.94 1.01
N ILE A 14 6.79 -4.93 0.43
CA ILE A 14 6.40 -3.71 1.15
C ILE A 14 5.54 -4.06 2.37
N CYS A 15 4.52 -4.91 2.21
CA CYS A 15 3.67 -5.34 3.32
C CYS A 15 4.49 -6.03 4.42
N ARG A 16 5.49 -6.85 4.08
CA ARG A 16 6.38 -7.46 5.08
C ARG A 16 7.20 -6.42 5.83
N GLN A 17 7.70 -5.38 5.15
CA GLN A 17 8.44 -4.29 5.79
C GLN A 17 7.56 -3.56 6.80
N ILE A 18 6.33 -3.20 6.42
CA ILE A 18 5.35 -2.56 7.32
C ILE A 18 5.09 -3.42 8.55
N ILE A 19 4.85 -4.72 8.38
CA ILE A 19 4.60 -5.63 9.51
C ILE A 19 5.84 -5.79 10.40
N LYS A 20 7.04 -5.71 9.82
CA LYS A 20 8.31 -5.83 10.56
C LYS A 20 8.57 -4.66 11.50
N GLU A 21 8.10 -3.45 11.17
CA GLU A 21 8.18 -2.30 12.07
C GLU A 21 7.38 -2.52 13.37
N ASN A 22 6.38 -3.42 13.34
CA ASN A 22 5.61 -3.84 14.52
C ASN A 22 4.96 -2.66 15.28
N LEU A 23 4.50 -1.67 14.52
CA LEU A 23 3.80 -0.49 15.03
C LEU A 23 2.29 -0.68 14.98
N ASP A 24 1.58 -0.10 15.94
CA ASP A 24 0.13 0.08 15.87
C ASP A 24 -0.23 1.40 15.15
N LEU A 25 -1.52 1.71 15.04
CA LEU A 25 -1.96 2.91 14.32
C LEU A 25 -1.49 4.21 14.97
N CYS A 26 -1.43 4.26 16.30
CA CYS A 26 -0.97 5.44 17.02
C CYS A 26 0.53 5.64 16.84
N ASP A 27 1.30 4.55 16.83
CA ASP A 27 2.73 4.61 16.55
C ASP A 27 3.00 5.01 15.09
N TRP A 28 2.22 4.52 14.13
CA TRP A 28 2.31 4.91 12.72
C TRP A 28 2.03 6.40 12.49
N GLU A 29 1.06 6.97 13.22
CA GLU A 29 0.74 8.39 13.17
C GLU A 29 1.94 9.26 13.62
N LEU A 30 2.77 8.76 14.55
CA LEU A 30 3.97 9.49 15.01
C LEU A 30 5.13 9.49 14.01
N VAL A 31 5.15 8.52 13.09
CA VAL A 31 6.21 8.35 12.07
C VAL A 31 5.67 8.55 10.66
N GLU A 32 4.53 9.24 10.54
CA GLU A 32 3.80 9.48 9.29
C GLU A 32 4.73 9.91 8.15
N SER A 33 4.65 9.19 7.04
CA SER A 33 5.35 9.50 5.79
C SER A 33 4.62 8.78 4.66
N SER A 34 4.06 9.57 3.75
CA SER A 34 3.25 9.08 2.62
C SER A 34 4.07 8.48 1.48
N ASP A 35 5.40 8.49 1.58
CA ASP A 35 6.34 7.97 0.59
C ASP A 35 7.46 7.10 1.19
N GLN A 36 7.27 6.60 2.42
CA GLN A 36 8.28 5.81 3.15
C GLN A 36 8.71 4.54 2.41
N PHE A 37 7.80 3.87 1.71
CA PHE A 37 8.02 2.60 1.03
C PHE A 37 8.00 2.79 -0.48
N GLN A 38 9.15 2.56 -1.12
CA GLN A 38 9.31 2.77 -2.55
C GLN A 38 10.04 1.60 -3.21
N THR A 39 9.54 1.20 -4.37
CA THR A 39 10.10 0.19 -5.24
C THR A 39 9.97 0.65 -6.70
N GLU A 40 10.15 -0.24 -7.69
CA GLU A 40 10.05 0.14 -9.11
C GLU A 40 8.62 0.54 -9.50
N LYS A 41 7.63 -0.20 -9.02
CA LYS A 41 6.21 -0.02 -9.37
C LYS A 41 5.37 0.62 -8.28
N TYR A 42 5.87 0.71 -7.05
CA TYR A 42 5.07 1.19 -5.92
C TYR A 42 5.78 2.30 -5.16
N CYS A 43 4.99 3.27 -4.70
CA CYS A 43 5.43 4.32 -3.79
C CYS A 43 4.29 4.60 -2.83
N GLY A 44 4.55 4.68 -1.53
CA GLY A 44 3.51 5.01 -0.57
C GLY A 44 3.96 4.90 0.87
N GLY A 45 3.00 5.09 1.78
CA GLY A 45 3.24 5.00 3.21
C GLY A 45 1.99 5.34 4.01
N PHE A 46 2.15 5.65 5.29
CA PHE A 46 1.02 5.88 6.18
C PHE A 46 0.55 7.34 6.10
N ASP A 47 -0.75 7.54 5.99
CA ASP A 47 -1.44 8.83 6.10
C ASP A 47 -2.20 8.88 7.43
N GLY A 48 -1.79 9.78 8.32
CA GLY A 48 -2.34 9.91 9.66
C GLY A 48 -3.75 10.50 9.70
N ILE A 49 -4.13 11.27 8.67
CA ILE A 49 -5.47 11.88 8.58
C ILE A 49 -6.50 10.80 8.25
N GLU A 50 -6.16 9.90 7.32
CA GLU A 50 -7.07 8.83 6.88
C GLU A 50 -6.92 7.54 7.69
N ASN A 51 -5.84 7.40 8.48
CA ASN A 51 -5.47 6.17 9.20
C ASN A 51 -5.28 4.96 8.27
N GLU A 52 -4.80 5.21 7.06
CA GLU A 52 -4.61 4.21 6.03
C GLU A 52 -3.21 4.30 5.42
N PHE A 53 -2.76 3.18 4.86
CA PHE A 53 -1.59 3.20 3.98
C PHE A 53 -2.05 3.58 2.58
N THR A 54 -1.52 4.68 2.08
CA THR A 54 -1.82 5.20 0.74
C THR A 54 -0.67 4.87 -0.20
N PHE A 55 -1.01 4.40 -1.40
CA PHE A 55 -0.02 3.95 -2.37
C PHE A 55 -0.37 4.38 -3.79
N SER A 56 0.69 4.75 -4.52
CA SER A 56 0.73 4.81 -5.96
C SER A 56 1.29 3.50 -6.53
N TYR A 57 0.64 2.97 -7.55
CA TYR A 57 1.09 1.89 -8.42
C TYR A 57 1.31 2.41 -9.83
N PHE A 58 2.46 2.09 -10.43
CA PHE A 58 2.83 2.46 -11.79
C PHE A 58 2.81 1.22 -12.69
N ASN A 59 1.98 1.25 -13.73
CA ASN A 59 1.95 0.17 -14.72
C ASN A 59 3.14 0.26 -15.69
N GLU A 60 3.21 -0.67 -16.65
CA GLU A 60 4.26 -0.70 -17.68
C GLU A 60 4.32 0.55 -18.58
N TYR A 61 3.22 1.30 -18.69
CA TYR A 61 3.12 2.56 -19.44
C TYR A 61 3.39 3.80 -18.58
N ARG A 62 3.73 3.61 -17.30
CA ARG A 62 3.85 4.65 -16.27
C ARG A 62 2.57 5.44 -16.01
N ASP A 63 1.40 4.86 -16.30
CA ASP A 63 0.17 5.37 -15.73
C ASP A 63 0.19 5.12 -14.22
N GLU A 64 -0.18 6.14 -13.46
CA GLU A 64 -0.29 6.06 -12.01
C GLU A 64 -1.70 5.67 -11.59
N PHE A 65 -1.77 4.82 -10.57
CA PHE A 65 -3.01 4.41 -9.93
C PHE A 65 -2.89 4.51 -8.42
N TRP A 66 -3.91 5.02 -7.76
CA TRP A 66 -3.98 5.12 -6.31
C TRP A 66 -4.83 4.02 -5.70
N PHE A 67 -4.42 3.57 -4.53
CA PHE A 67 -5.19 2.68 -3.67
C PHE A 67 -4.78 2.88 -2.21
N GLN A 68 -5.65 2.40 -1.33
CA GLN A 68 -5.47 2.54 0.12
C GLN A 68 -5.78 1.22 0.79
N LEU A 69 -5.06 0.93 1.88
CA LEU A 69 -5.26 -0.26 2.68
C LEU A 69 -5.13 0.07 4.16
N SER A 70 -6.05 -0.46 4.96
CA SER A 70 -5.90 -0.46 6.41
C SER A 70 -4.70 -1.31 6.84
N LEU A 71 -4.14 -1.05 8.03
CA LEU A 71 -3.13 -1.95 8.63
C LEU A 71 -3.63 -3.41 8.73
N SER A 72 -4.94 -3.60 8.87
CA SER A 72 -5.55 -4.93 8.89
C SER A 72 -5.51 -5.63 7.53
N ASP A 73 -5.64 -4.88 6.42
CA ASP A 73 -5.56 -5.42 5.07
C ASP A 73 -4.11 -5.67 4.66
N ILE A 74 -3.17 -4.82 5.09
CA ILE A 74 -1.72 -5.08 4.94
C ILE A 74 -1.37 -6.46 5.54
N LYS A 75 -1.88 -6.78 6.74
CA LYS A 75 -1.71 -8.10 7.38
C LYS A 75 -2.32 -9.25 6.56
N LYS A 76 -3.41 -9.01 5.83
CA LYS A 76 -4.05 -10.03 4.97
C LYS A 76 -3.31 -10.21 3.64
N VAL A 77 -2.75 -9.13 3.09
CA VAL A 77 -1.92 -9.16 1.88
C VAL A 77 -0.63 -9.94 2.14
N GLU A 78 0.06 -9.65 3.25
CA GLU A 78 1.28 -10.37 3.65
C GLU A 78 1.05 -11.89 3.74
N LYS A 79 -0.11 -12.29 4.28
CA LYS A 79 -0.55 -13.69 4.39
C LYS A 79 -1.13 -14.27 3.10
N VAL A 80 -1.12 -13.53 1.99
CA VAL A 80 -1.64 -13.93 0.67
C VAL A 80 -3.14 -14.30 0.70
N ILE A 81 -3.89 -13.70 1.63
CA ILE A 81 -5.36 -13.85 1.75
C ILE A 81 -6.04 -12.92 0.75
N ILE A 82 -5.61 -11.66 0.68
CA ILE A 82 -5.98 -10.72 -0.38
C ILE A 82 -4.99 -10.90 -1.53
N LYS A 83 -5.51 -11.12 -2.74
CA LYS A 83 -4.69 -11.34 -3.96
C LYS A 83 -4.89 -10.27 -5.01
N GLU A 84 -5.95 -9.48 -4.86
CA GLU A 84 -6.32 -8.40 -5.76
C GLU A 84 -6.84 -7.23 -4.94
N ILE A 85 -6.55 -6.02 -5.38
CA ILE A 85 -6.98 -4.77 -4.76
C ILE A 85 -7.66 -3.90 -5.81
N GLU A 86 -8.60 -3.08 -5.36
CA GLU A 86 -9.20 -2.06 -6.20
C GLU A 86 -8.23 -0.89 -6.32
N ILE A 87 -8.04 -0.42 -7.55
CA ILE A 87 -7.16 0.71 -7.86
C ILE A 87 -7.93 1.75 -8.67
N ARG A 88 -7.62 3.03 -8.46
CA ARG A 88 -8.19 4.14 -9.21
C ARG A 88 -7.10 4.82 -10.02
N LYS A 89 -7.35 5.15 -11.29
CA LYS A 89 -6.39 5.94 -12.07
C LYS A 89 -6.18 7.31 -11.38
N ALA A 90 -4.93 7.75 -11.23
CA ALA A 90 -4.64 9.11 -10.80
C ALA A 90 -5.09 10.10 -11.90
N GLU A 91 -5.65 11.24 -11.49
CA GLU A 91 -6.20 12.26 -12.41
C GLU A 91 -5.12 13.20 -12.95
#